data_AF-A0A917DR17-F1
#
_entry.id   AF-A0A917DR17-F1
#
_cell.length_a   1.000
_cell.length_b   1.000
_cell.length_c   1.000
_cell.angle_alpha   90.00
_cell.angle_beta   90.00
_cell.angle_gamma   90.00
#
_symmetry.space_group_name_H-M   'P 1'
#
loop_
_entity.id
_entity.type
_entity.pdbx_description
1 polymer ?
#
loop_
_entity_poly.entity_id
_entity_poly.type
_entity_poly.pdbx_seq_one_letter_code
_entity_poly.pdbx_strand_id
1 'polypeptide(L)'
;MLPPKNFSIKEAINKAGGYNTGCIYELGKAYFWGWDTDIDFIKASELWRGAGAWHEEIGGINSENDLKISELEAYRGDPRSMLFLGEIYYHGLGVKENINVALDWWSRSAHKGESDALYRLGWYFWHHNNLKLAQKWLNKAAKQKHPAAIADLKKM
;
A
#
# COMPACT_ATOMS: atom_id res chain seq x y z
N MET A 1 -13.40 -13.64 -7.78
CA MET A 1 -13.94 -14.83 -7.06
C MET A 1 -15.43 -14.59 -6.85
N LEU A 2 -16.32 -15.56 -7.14
CA LEU A 2 -17.76 -15.37 -6.91
C LEU A 2 -18.05 -15.33 -5.39
N PRO A 3 -19.06 -14.56 -4.94
CA PRO A 3 -19.43 -14.57 -3.53
C PRO A 3 -19.73 -16.00 -3.05
N PRO A 4 -19.40 -16.34 -1.78
CA PRO A 4 -19.94 -17.54 -1.17
C PRO A 4 -21.46 -17.55 -1.36
N LYS A 5 -22.05 -18.69 -1.72
CA LYS A 5 -23.51 -18.82 -1.82
C LYS A 5 -24.12 -18.33 -0.50
N ASN A 6 -24.93 -17.28 -0.57
CA ASN A 6 -25.62 -16.61 0.54
C ASN A 6 -24.76 -15.68 1.43
N PHE A 7 -23.69 -15.07 0.91
CA PHE A 7 -23.00 -14.03 1.66
C PHE A 7 -23.91 -12.80 1.89
N SER A 8 -24.20 -12.51 3.16
CA SER A 8 -24.81 -11.24 3.58
C SER A 8 -23.95 -10.61 4.66
N ILE A 9 -23.68 -9.31 4.51
CA ILE A 9 -22.94 -8.53 5.51
C ILE A 9 -23.62 -8.60 6.88
N LYS A 10 -24.96 -8.54 6.89
CA LYS A 10 -25.75 -8.59 8.12
C LYS A 10 -25.56 -9.92 8.86
N GLU A 11 -25.50 -11.03 8.12
CA GLU A 11 -25.21 -12.34 8.69
C GLU A 11 -23.76 -12.48 9.15
N ALA A 12 -22.80 -11.91 8.42
CA ALA A 12 -21.38 -11.90 8.79
C ALA A 12 -21.16 -11.13 10.11
N ILE A 13 -21.79 -9.96 10.27
CA ILE A 13 -21.76 -9.15 11.50
C ILE A 13 -22.40 -9.88 12.68
N ASN A 14 -23.55 -10.51 12.46
CA ASN A 14 -24.23 -11.28 13.50
C ASN A 14 -23.44 -12.53 13.92
N LYS A 15 -22.82 -13.25 12.98
CA LYS A 15 -22.04 -14.47 13.25
C LYS A 15 -20.79 -14.20 14.08
N ALA A 16 -20.11 -13.08 13.87
CA ALA A 16 -18.91 -12.76 14.65
C ALA A 16 -19.21 -12.01 15.96
N GLY A 17 -20.48 -11.86 16.33
CA GLY A 17 -20.88 -11.33 17.64
C GLY A 17 -20.67 -9.82 17.79
N GLY A 18 -20.60 -9.06 16.69
CA GLY A 18 -20.38 -7.62 16.67
C GLY A 18 -19.21 -7.20 15.78
N TYR A 19 -18.83 -5.91 15.82
CA TYR A 19 -17.70 -5.37 15.05
C TYR A 19 -16.35 -5.83 15.63
N ASN A 20 -15.97 -7.07 15.36
CA ASN A 20 -14.61 -7.57 15.60
C ASN A 20 -13.75 -7.47 14.32
N THR A 21 -12.45 -7.74 14.45
CA THR A 21 -11.48 -7.66 13.34
C THR A 21 -11.88 -8.55 12.15
N GLY A 22 -12.48 -9.72 12.40
CA GLY A 22 -12.99 -10.61 11.37
C GLY A 22 -14.20 -10.05 10.62
N CYS A 23 -15.13 -9.36 11.30
CA CYS A 23 -16.25 -8.68 10.65
C CYS A 23 -15.82 -7.52 9.79
N ILE A 24 -14.90 -6.68 10.30
CA ILE A 24 -14.37 -5.53 9.56
C ILE A 24 -13.70 -6.03 8.27
N TYR A 25 -13.02 -7.16 8.37
CA TYR A 25 -12.39 -7.81 7.25
C TYR A 25 -13.38 -8.36 6.20
N GLU A 26 -14.41 -9.10 6.64
CA GLU A 26 -15.48 -9.59 5.74
C GLU A 26 -16.25 -8.43 5.10
N LEU A 27 -16.47 -7.34 5.83
CA LEU A 27 -17.07 -6.12 5.31
C LEU A 27 -16.16 -5.44 4.27
N GLY A 28 -14.85 -5.47 4.49
CA GLY A 28 -13.88 -4.98 3.51
C GLY A 28 -13.95 -5.76 2.20
N LYS A 29 -14.02 -7.10 2.26
CA LYS A 29 -14.24 -7.96 1.09
C LYS A 29 -15.56 -7.68 0.38
N ALA A 30 -16.62 -7.41 1.14
CA ALA A 30 -17.92 -7.09 0.59
C ALA A 30 -17.89 -5.82 -0.26
N TYR A 31 -17.29 -4.75 0.26
CA TYR A 31 -17.09 -3.51 -0.50
C TYR A 31 -16.13 -3.68 -1.69
N PHE A 32 -15.11 -4.53 -1.57
CA PHE A 32 -14.15 -4.78 -2.65
C PHE A 32 -14.78 -5.52 -3.84
N TRP A 33 -15.58 -6.56 -3.56
CA TRP A 33 -16.19 -7.41 -4.58
C TRP A 33 -17.63 -7.03 -4.95
N GLY A 34 -18.22 -6.05 -4.28
CA GLY A 34 -19.60 -5.63 -4.47
C GLY A 34 -20.62 -6.66 -3.97
N TRP A 35 -20.33 -7.34 -2.86
CA TRP A 35 -21.24 -8.32 -2.27
C TRP A 35 -22.23 -7.63 -1.34
N ASP A 36 -23.50 -7.58 -1.71
CA ASP A 36 -24.57 -6.96 -0.89
C ASP A 36 -24.33 -5.44 -0.64
N THR A 37 -23.37 -4.84 -1.37
CA THR A 37 -23.02 -3.41 -1.40
C THR A 37 -22.55 -3.02 -2.79
N ASP A 38 -22.63 -1.73 -3.10
CA ASP A 38 -21.88 -1.18 -4.23
C ASP A 38 -20.37 -1.37 -4.02
N ILE A 39 -19.65 -1.51 -5.13
CA ILE A 39 -18.19 -1.61 -5.10
C ILE A 39 -17.62 -0.28 -4.58
N ASP A 40 -16.96 -0.34 -3.42
CA ASP A 40 -16.30 0.80 -2.78
C ASP A 40 -14.91 0.39 -2.28
N PHE A 41 -13.97 0.49 -3.19
CA PHE A 41 -12.56 0.18 -3.00
C PHE A 41 -11.90 0.95 -1.84
N ILE A 42 -12.36 2.17 -1.58
CA ILE A 42 -11.84 2.98 -0.47
C ILE A 42 -12.35 2.42 0.84
N LYS A 43 -13.65 2.19 0.93
CA LYS A 43 -14.25 1.70 2.17
C LYS A 43 -13.72 0.31 2.51
N ALA A 44 -13.51 -0.53 1.51
CA ALA A 44 -12.83 -1.81 1.66
C ALA A 44 -11.45 -1.66 2.29
N SER A 45 -10.67 -0.73 1.76
CA SER A 45 -9.32 -0.45 2.17
C SER A 45 -9.20 0.18 3.57
N GLU A 46 -10.09 1.11 3.92
CA GLU A 46 -10.20 1.70 5.26
C GLU A 46 -10.53 0.64 6.31
N LEU A 47 -11.44 -0.27 5.99
CA LEU A 47 -11.81 -1.38 6.87
C LEU A 47 -10.62 -2.31 7.08
N TRP A 48 -9.93 -2.72 6.02
CA TRP A 48 -8.72 -3.53 6.15
C TRP A 48 -7.60 -2.80 6.89
N ARG A 49 -7.52 -1.46 6.80
CA ARG A 49 -6.57 -0.63 7.56
C ARG A 49 -6.88 -0.68 9.04
N GLY A 50 -8.15 -0.48 9.40
CA GLY A 50 -8.62 -0.59 10.78
C GLY A 50 -8.47 -1.99 11.36
N ALA A 51 -8.52 -3.03 10.51
CA ALA A 51 -8.33 -4.42 10.89
C ALA A 51 -6.85 -4.87 10.96
N GLY A 52 -5.89 -4.05 10.51
CA GLY A 52 -4.48 -4.44 10.39
C GLY A 52 -4.19 -5.47 9.29
N ALA A 53 -5.16 -5.72 8.39
CA ALA A 53 -5.17 -6.84 7.45
C ALA A 53 -4.63 -6.50 6.05
N TRP A 54 -4.08 -5.28 5.85
CA TRP A 54 -3.55 -4.82 4.56
C TRP A 54 -2.50 -5.74 3.92
N HIS A 55 -1.84 -6.58 4.71
CA HIS A 55 -0.73 -7.42 4.22
C HIS A 55 -1.03 -8.92 4.20
N GLU A 56 -2.10 -9.41 4.85
CA GLU A 56 -2.31 -10.86 5.02
C GLU A 56 -3.10 -11.52 3.88
N GLU A 57 -3.99 -10.81 3.18
CA GLU A 57 -4.85 -11.45 2.15
C GLU A 57 -4.70 -10.89 0.74
N ILE A 58 -3.89 -9.85 0.51
CA ILE A 58 -3.45 -9.51 -0.85
C ILE A 58 -2.37 -10.52 -1.24
N GLY A 59 -2.78 -11.77 -1.43
CA GLY A 59 -1.92 -12.90 -1.76
C GLY A 59 -1.14 -12.64 -3.04
N GLY A 60 0.01 -11.98 -2.92
CA GLY A 60 0.74 -11.44 -4.04
C GLY A 60 -0.02 -10.31 -4.74
N ILE A 61 0.63 -9.17 -4.88
CA ILE A 61 0.18 -8.03 -5.69
C ILE A 61 0.07 -8.52 -7.14
N ASN A 62 -1.11 -8.94 -7.59
CA ASN A 62 -1.31 -9.49 -8.93
C ASN A 62 -2.74 -9.28 -9.48
N SER A 63 -3.61 -8.54 -8.79
CA SER A 63 -4.95 -8.25 -9.30
C SER A 63 -5.07 -6.78 -9.75
N GLU A 64 -5.69 -6.57 -10.91
CA GLU A 64 -6.06 -5.25 -11.48
C GLU A 64 -6.78 -4.34 -10.47
N ASN A 65 -7.42 -4.93 -9.47
CA ASN A 65 -8.11 -4.23 -8.39
C ASN A 65 -7.16 -3.57 -7.37
N ASP A 66 -6.00 -4.17 -7.09
CA ASP A 66 -5.01 -3.64 -6.15
C ASP A 66 -4.37 -2.36 -6.71
N LEU A 67 -4.09 -2.37 -8.02
CA LEU A 67 -3.69 -1.16 -8.74
C LEU A 67 -4.76 -0.07 -8.60
N LYS A 68 -6.03 -0.41 -8.81
CA LYS A 68 -7.12 0.56 -8.81
C LYS A 68 -7.35 1.19 -7.44
N ILE A 69 -7.27 0.41 -6.36
CA ILE A 69 -7.31 0.93 -4.97
C ILE A 69 -6.13 1.86 -4.73
N SER A 70 -4.94 1.43 -5.10
CA SER A 70 -3.71 2.17 -4.87
C SER A 70 -3.69 3.49 -5.62
N GLU A 71 -4.16 3.50 -6.87
CA GLU A 71 -4.38 4.72 -7.66
C GLU A 71 -5.36 5.64 -6.95
N LEU A 72 -6.56 5.17 -6.60
CA LEU A 72 -7.59 5.98 -5.96
C LEU A 72 -7.10 6.62 -4.66
N GLU A 73 -6.41 5.87 -3.81
CA GLU A 73 -5.89 6.38 -2.55
C GLU A 73 -4.65 7.27 -2.71
N ALA A 74 -3.79 6.96 -3.66
CA ALA A 74 -2.66 7.82 -4.02
C ALA A 74 -3.18 9.17 -4.53
N TYR A 75 -4.24 9.20 -5.34
CA TYR A 75 -4.88 10.45 -5.76
C TYR A 75 -5.53 11.22 -4.61
N ARG A 76 -5.99 10.53 -3.56
CA ARG A 76 -6.52 11.15 -2.33
C ARG A 76 -5.44 11.65 -1.38
N GLY A 77 -4.16 11.40 -1.68
CA GLY A 77 -3.06 11.93 -0.92
C GLY A 77 -2.54 11.01 0.18
N ASP A 78 -2.90 9.73 0.19
CA ASP A 78 -2.38 8.77 1.17
C ASP A 78 -0.91 8.42 0.86
N PRO A 79 0.03 8.68 1.79
CA PRO A 79 1.45 8.43 1.53
C PRO A 79 1.79 6.96 1.33
N ARG A 80 1.11 6.03 2.03
CA ARG A 80 1.39 4.59 1.93
C ARG A 80 0.90 4.03 0.61
N SER A 81 -0.26 4.48 0.14
CA SER A 81 -0.80 4.07 -1.15
C SER A 81 0.02 4.65 -2.31
N MET A 82 0.56 5.87 -2.17
CA MET A 82 1.55 6.40 -3.12
C MET A 82 2.84 5.57 -3.14
N LEU A 83 3.35 5.17 -1.98
CA LEU A 83 4.52 4.30 -1.89
C LEU A 83 4.26 2.99 -2.62
N PHE A 84 3.14 2.36 -2.32
CA PHE A 84 2.75 1.07 -2.89
C PHE A 84 2.50 1.15 -4.40
N LEU A 85 1.86 2.23 -4.89
CA LEU A 85 1.72 2.48 -6.32
C LEU A 85 3.09 2.62 -7.00
N GLY A 86 4.06 3.24 -6.32
CA GLY A 86 5.44 3.25 -6.78
C GLY A 86 6.06 1.85 -6.89
N GLU A 87 5.84 0.97 -5.90
CA GLU A 87 6.29 -0.42 -5.95
C GLU A 87 5.64 -1.21 -7.11
N ILE A 88 4.35 -0.98 -7.36
CA ILE A 88 3.62 -1.59 -8.49
C ILE A 88 4.29 -1.25 -9.83
N TYR A 89 4.57 0.03 -10.06
CA TYR A 89 5.26 0.46 -11.29
C TYR A 89 6.72 0.02 -11.33
N TYR A 90 7.39 -0.08 -10.18
CA TYR A 90 8.78 -0.54 -10.12
C TYR A 90 8.94 -2.02 -10.45
N HIS A 91 7.98 -2.85 -10.06
CA HIS A 91 7.99 -4.30 -10.27
C HIS A 91 7.13 -4.77 -11.46
N GLY A 92 6.32 -3.89 -12.05
CA GLY A 92 5.41 -4.24 -13.14
C GLY A 92 4.25 -5.14 -12.70
N LEU A 93 3.67 -4.88 -11.52
CA LEU A 93 2.66 -5.74 -10.90
C LEU A 93 1.27 -5.41 -11.45
N GLY A 94 0.82 -6.15 -12.47
CA GLY A 94 -0.45 -5.88 -13.16
C GLY A 94 -0.40 -4.65 -14.09
N VAL A 95 0.75 -3.98 -14.19
CA VAL A 95 1.04 -2.88 -15.11
C VAL A 95 2.39 -3.10 -15.79
N LYS A 96 2.66 -2.39 -16.87
CA LYS A 96 4.01 -2.35 -17.43
C LYS A 96 4.95 -1.66 -16.46
N GLU A 97 6.10 -2.28 -16.19
CA GLU A 97 7.18 -1.68 -15.41
C GLU A 97 7.52 -0.28 -15.95
N ASN A 98 7.59 0.69 -15.04
CA ASN A 98 7.94 2.07 -15.35
C ASN A 98 8.63 2.74 -14.16
N ILE A 99 9.96 2.68 -14.16
CA ILE A 99 10.81 3.24 -13.11
C ILE A 99 10.59 4.75 -12.92
N ASN A 100 10.35 5.51 -13.98
CA ASN A 100 10.13 6.95 -13.87
C ASN A 100 8.83 7.27 -13.10
N VAL A 101 7.78 6.50 -13.38
CA VAL A 101 6.50 6.64 -12.66
C VAL A 101 6.64 6.16 -11.21
N ALA A 102 7.40 5.09 -10.97
CA ALA A 102 7.71 4.63 -9.62
C ALA A 102 8.42 5.71 -8.78
N LEU A 103 9.46 6.33 -9.35
CA LEU A 103 10.21 7.41 -8.70
C LEU A 103 9.35 8.65 -8.42
N ASP A 104 8.42 9.00 -9.31
CA ASP A 104 7.50 10.11 -9.10
C ASP A 104 6.56 9.82 -7.91
N TRP A 105 5.96 8.63 -7.87
CA TRP A 105 5.09 8.22 -6.77
C TRP A 105 5.82 8.11 -5.43
N TRP A 106 7.00 7.51 -5.40
CA TRP A 106 7.85 7.49 -4.21
C TRP A 106 8.23 8.91 -3.77
N SER A 107 8.51 9.82 -4.71
CA SER A 107 8.81 11.23 -4.40
C SER A 107 7.62 11.96 -3.77
N ARG A 108 6.41 11.73 -4.29
CA ARG A 108 5.17 12.30 -3.71
C ARG A 108 4.91 11.77 -2.30
N SER A 109 5.06 10.46 -2.10
CA SER A 109 4.95 9.81 -0.79
C SER A 109 5.99 10.36 0.20
N ALA A 110 7.25 10.46 -0.23
CA ALA A 110 8.35 11.00 0.54
C ALA A 110 8.14 12.48 0.93
N HIS A 111 7.54 13.29 0.06
CA HIS A 111 7.18 14.68 0.38
C HIS A 111 6.10 14.79 1.46
N LYS A 112 5.25 13.77 1.60
CA LYS A 112 4.29 13.67 2.70
C LYS A 112 4.88 13.06 3.97
N GLY A 113 6.17 12.72 3.96
CA GLY A 113 6.91 12.30 5.14
C GLY A 113 6.88 10.80 5.41
N GLU A 114 6.45 9.97 4.46
CA GLU A 114 6.49 8.50 4.60
C GLU A 114 7.94 8.00 4.66
N SER A 115 8.31 7.35 5.77
CA SER A 115 9.69 6.93 6.04
C SER A 115 10.18 5.89 5.03
N ASP A 116 9.27 5.00 4.64
CA ASP A 116 9.59 3.89 3.76
C ASP A 116 9.84 4.40 2.34
N ALA A 117 9.08 5.40 1.88
CA ALA A 117 9.30 6.04 0.59
C ALA A 117 10.62 6.83 0.53
N LEU A 118 10.97 7.52 1.62
CA LEU A 118 12.28 8.17 1.75
C LEU A 118 13.41 7.15 1.63
N TYR A 119 13.26 5.98 2.26
CA TYR A 119 14.24 4.90 2.15
C TYR A 119 14.27 4.32 0.73
N ARG A 120 13.14 4.06 0.07
CA ARG A 120 13.08 3.55 -1.30
C ARG A 120 13.82 4.44 -2.29
N LEU A 121 13.61 5.75 -2.23
CA LEU A 121 14.37 6.71 -3.05
C LEU A 121 15.86 6.63 -2.75
N GLY A 122 16.24 6.62 -1.47
CA GLY A 122 17.64 6.53 -1.05
C GLY A 122 18.33 5.26 -1.55
N TRP A 123 17.67 4.12 -1.38
CA TRP A 123 18.14 2.81 -1.84
C TRP A 123 18.28 2.78 -3.37
N TYR A 124 17.28 3.28 -4.11
CA TYR A 124 17.33 3.34 -5.56
C TYR A 124 18.53 4.14 -6.05
N PHE A 125 18.71 5.37 -5.56
CA PHE A 125 19.83 6.22 -5.99
C PHE A 125 21.19 5.64 -5.61
N TRP A 126 21.28 4.90 -4.50
CA TRP A 126 22.52 4.24 -4.10
C TRP A 126 22.94 3.19 -5.13
N HIS A 127 22.01 2.32 -5.54
CA HIS A 127 22.25 1.26 -6.52
C HIS A 127 22.47 1.80 -7.94
N HIS A 128 22.05 3.04 -8.21
CA HIS A 128 22.26 3.73 -9.49
C HIS A 128 23.44 4.72 -9.43
N ASN A 129 24.38 4.53 -8.49
CA ASN A 129 25.62 5.31 -8.35
C ASN A 129 25.44 6.82 -8.11
N ASN A 130 24.25 7.26 -7.68
CA ASN A 130 23.99 8.65 -7.31
C ASN A 130 24.09 8.83 -5.80
N LEU A 131 25.32 8.75 -5.27
CA LEU A 131 25.60 8.80 -3.83
C LEU A 131 25.09 10.08 -3.16
N LYS A 132 25.14 11.21 -3.87
CA LYS A 132 24.66 12.51 -3.35
C LYS A 132 23.16 12.49 -3.08
N LEU A 133 22.35 12.01 -4.02
CA LEU A 133 20.91 11.88 -3.81
C LEU A 133 20.58 10.75 -2.83
N ALA A 134 21.29 9.63 -2.90
CA ALA A 134 21.13 8.52 -1.97
C ALA A 134 21.30 8.98 -0.51
N GLN A 135 22.43 9.61 -0.19
CA GLN A 135 22.66 10.16 1.15
C GLN A 135 21.60 11.20 1.55
N LYS A 136 21.17 12.07 0.62
CA LYS A 136 20.13 13.06 0.91
C LYS A 136 18.83 12.40 1.38
N TRP A 137 18.37 11.36 0.69
CA TRP A 137 17.12 10.68 1.01
C TRP A 137 17.25 9.73 2.19
N LEU A 138 18.33 8.95 2.27
CA LEU A 138 18.60 8.08 3.41
C LEU A 138 18.75 8.87 4.72
N ASN A 139 19.41 10.04 4.70
CA ASN A 139 19.49 10.90 5.89
C ASN A 139 18.12 11.39 6.36
N LYS A 140 17.19 11.68 5.44
CA LYS A 140 15.82 12.04 5.81
C LYS A 140 15.08 10.86 6.44
N ALA A 141 15.20 9.67 5.86
CA ALA A 141 14.61 8.44 6.43
C ALA A 141 15.22 8.12 7.81
N ALA A 142 16.54 8.26 7.96
CA ALA A 142 17.24 8.02 9.22
C ALA A 142 16.85 9.02 10.32
N LYS A 143 16.58 10.29 9.98
CA LYS A 143 16.02 11.27 10.93
C LYS A 143 14.65 10.86 11.46
N GLN A 144 13.89 10.08 10.69
CA GLN A 144 12.63 9.47 11.12
C GLN A 144 12.83 8.10 11.80
N LYS A 145 14.07 7.74 12.16
CA LYS A 145 14.45 6.47 12.80
C LYS A 145 14.19 5.23 11.94
N HIS A 146 14.16 5.38 10.61
CA HIS A 146 14.02 4.23 9.71
C HIS A 146 15.25 3.30 9.82
N PRO A 147 15.10 2.03 10.25
CA PRO A 147 16.21 1.19 10.66
C PRO A 147 17.13 0.82 9.49
N ALA A 148 16.57 0.47 8.34
CA ALA A 148 17.38 0.12 7.16
C ALA A 148 18.15 1.34 6.63
N ALA A 149 17.59 2.55 6.74
CA ALA A 149 18.28 3.75 6.29
C ALA A 149 19.49 4.07 7.17
N ILE A 150 19.35 3.89 8.49
CA ILE A 150 20.47 4.04 9.44
C ILE A 150 21.55 2.99 9.19
N ALA A 151 21.15 1.74 8.92
CA ALA A 151 22.09 0.66 8.64
C ALA A 151 22.86 0.90 7.34
N ASP A 152 22.19 1.36 6.29
CA ASP A 152 22.78 1.55 4.98
C ASP A 152 23.69 2.78 4.92
N LEU A 153 23.33 3.88 5.60
CA LEU A 153 24.23 5.04 5.76
C LEU A 153 25.56 4.70 6.44
N LYS A 154 25.61 3.65 7.28
CA LYS A 154 26.86 3.20 7.91
C LYS A 154 27.75 2.39 6.97
N LYS A 155 27.20 1.88 5.86
CA LYS A 155 27.91 1.04 4.88
C LYS A 155 28.41 1.82 3.67
N MET A 156 27.80 2.99 3.41
CA MET A 156 28.22 3.94 2.38
C MET A 156 29.53 4.62 2.73
#